data_AF-A0AAW2BPX4-F1
#
_entry.id   AF-A0AAW2BPX4-F1
#
_cell.length_a   1.000
_cell.length_b   1.000
_cell.length_c   1.000
_cell.angle_alpha   90.00
_cell.angle_beta   90.00
_cell.angle_gamma   90.00
#
_symmetry.space_group_name_H-M   'P 1'
#
loop_
_entity.id
_entity.type
_entity.pdbx_description
1 polymer ?
#
loop_
_entity_poly.entity_id
_entity_poly.type
_entity_poly.pdbx_seq_one_letter_code
_entity_poly.pdbx_strand_id
1 'polypeptide(L)'
;MKEAFSYGEASNPAEFVPILWWMDYGGLEKRLKNLPKRTDAFLQGLIGEHRRKEEEGNTMIDHMLSLQKSQPEYYIDQIIKGHILVLLLAGTDTLAVILEWAMSNLLNHPNVLKKAREEVDNQIGQEKLIEESNISKLHYLQCIISEMLRLKPAAPLLVPHMSSADCTIAGYDFPHGIMLLVNAWAMHRDSKCFEWERVTEEEVDMTEGNGITMSKAVPLEAKCKARLVIHKVLYESIDNV
;
A
#
# COMPACT_ATOMS: atom_id res chain seq x y z
N MET A 1 14.25 -6.52 10.91
CA MET A 1 13.04 -6.23 10.12
C MET A 1 12.79 -4.73 9.97
N LYS A 2 12.70 -3.90 11.04
CA LYS A 2 12.50 -2.43 10.91
C LYS A 2 13.40 -1.73 9.88
N GLU A 3 14.69 -2.05 9.87
CA GLU A 3 15.64 -1.53 8.86
C GLU A 3 15.26 -1.93 7.42
N ALA A 4 14.79 -3.17 7.20
CA ALA A 4 14.39 -3.65 5.88
C ALA A 4 13.15 -2.91 5.35
N PHE A 5 12.18 -2.60 6.22
CA PHE A 5 11.04 -1.76 5.88
C PHE A 5 11.50 -0.36 5.49
N SER A 6 12.31 0.29 6.34
CA SER A 6 12.75 1.67 6.09
C SER A 6 13.55 1.88 4.80
N TYR A 7 14.28 0.86 4.34
CA TYR A 7 15.04 0.95 3.09
C TYR A 7 14.27 0.46 1.87
N GLY A 8 13.28 -0.42 2.04
CA GLY A 8 12.43 -0.90 0.93
C GLY A 8 11.54 0.19 0.32
N GLU A 9 11.28 1.26 1.06
CA GLU A 9 10.40 2.37 0.67
C GLU A 9 11.15 3.64 0.25
N ALA A 10 12.46 3.69 0.47
CA ALA A 10 13.26 4.87 0.18
C ALA A 10 13.66 4.88 -1.30
N SER A 11 13.19 5.87 -2.06
CA SER A 11 13.74 6.15 -3.38
C SER A 11 15.20 6.59 -3.23
N ASN A 12 16.12 5.93 -3.94
CA ASN A 12 17.52 6.30 -3.92
C ASN A 12 17.82 7.28 -5.08
N PRO A 13 18.22 8.54 -4.82
CA PRO A 13 18.57 9.48 -5.88
C PRO A 13 19.64 8.96 -6.84
N ALA A 14 20.54 8.09 -6.36
CA ALA A 14 21.57 7.47 -7.19
C ALA A 14 21.01 6.50 -8.26
N GLU A 15 19.77 6.03 -8.13
CA GLU A 15 19.09 5.24 -9.18
C GLU A 15 18.67 6.10 -10.38
N PHE A 16 18.50 7.42 -10.18
CA PHE A 16 18.07 8.36 -11.23
C PHE A 16 19.23 9.19 -11.77
N VAL A 17 20.27 9.43 -10.94
CA VAL A 17 21.38 10.31 -11.28
C VAL A 17 22.70 9.53 -11.14
N PRO A 18 23.26 8.99 -12.24
CA PRO A 18 24.41 8.06 -12.19
C PRO A 18 25.64 8.60 -11.45
N ILE A 19 25.88 9.93 -11.45
CA ILE A 19 27.05 10.51 -10.76
C ILE A 19 26.97 10.35 -9.23
N LEU A 20 25.77 10.26 -8.67
CA LEU A 20 25.55 10.07 -7.23
C LEU A 20 25.88 8.64 -6.77
N TRP A 21 25.85 7.68 -7.70
CA TRP A 21 26.19 6.29 -7.42
C TRP A 21 27.65 6.12 -6.99
N TRP A 22 28.58 6.83 -7.64
CA TRP A 22 30.01 6.72 -7.31
C TRP A 22 30.35 7.17 -5.89
N MET A 23 29.53 8.03 -5.28
CA MET A 23 29.79 8.54 -3.93
C MET A 23 29.01 7.81 -2.83
N ASP A 24 28.23 6.76 -3.15
CA ASP A 24 27.20 6.21 -2.26
C ASP A 24 26.39 7.35 -1.62
N TYR A 25 25.86 8.26 -2.46
CA TYR A 25 25.16 9.45 -1.98
C TYR A 25 23.94 9.03 -1.15
N GLY A 26 23.90 9.44 0.12
CA GLY A 26 22.89 8.97 1.09
C GLY A 26 23.30 7.73 1.91
N GLY A 27 24.42 7.10 1.56
CA GLY A 27 25.03 5.99 2.31
C GLY A 27 24.22 4.70 2.28
N LEU A 28 23.38 4.50 1.25
CA LEU A 28 22.44 3.39 1.18
C LEU A 28 23.18 2.06 1.06
N GLU A 29 24.22 1.97 0.22
CA GLU A 29 24.98 0.74 0.03
C GLU A 29 25.64 0.32 1.35
N LYS A 30 26.27 1.27 2.05
CA LYS A 30 26.86 1.04 3.37
C LYS A 30 25.84 0.57 4.41
N ARG A 31 24.63 1.15 4.40
CA ARG A 31 23.52 0.76 5.29
C ARG A 31 22.97 -0.63 4.97
N LEU A 32 22.89 -0.98 3.69
CA LEU A 32 22.41 -2.28 3.24
C LEU A 32 23.43 -3.41 3.41
N LYS A 33 24.73 -3.12 3.49
CA LYS A 33 25.82 -4.12 3.50
C LYS A 33 25.60 -5.34 4.42
N ASN A 34 25.06 -5.14 5.62
CA ASN A 34 24.83 -6.21 6.60
C ASN A 34 23.38 -6.70 6.67
N LEU A 35 22.45 -5.99 6.03
CA LEU A 35 21.03 -6.28 6.12
C LEU A 35 20.66 -7.63 5.47
N PRO A 36 21.10 -7.98 4.24
CA PRO A 36 20.81 -9.26 3.63
C PRO A 36 21.26 -10.44 4.48
N LYS A 37 22.44 -10.35 5.10
CA LYS A 37 22.97 -11.42 5.97
C LYS A 37 22.08 -11.66 7.19
N ARG A 38 21.64 -10.58 7.84
CA ARG A 38 20.74 -10.66 9.01
C ARG A 38 19.37 -11.19 8.62
N THR A 39 18.82 -10.70 7.50
CA THR A 39 17.52 -11.14 6.98
C THR A 39 17.56 -12.60 6.55
N ASP A 40 18.60 -13.04 5.84
CA ASP A 40 18.76 -14.44 5.44
C ASP A 40 18.87 -15.38 6.64
N ALA A 41 19.67 -15.02 7.65
CA ALA A 41 19.79 -15.80 8.88
C ALA A 41 18.44 -15.94 9.61
N PHE A 42 17.66 -14.85 9.68
CA PHE A 42 16.32 -14.86 10.26
C PHE A 42 15.37 -15.80 9.48
N LEU A 43 15.31 -15.65 8.16
CA LEU A 43 14.42 -16.47 7.31
C LEU A 43 14.82 -17.94 7.29
N GLN A 44 16.13 -18.23 7.30
CA GLN A 44 16.65 -19.59 7.43
C GLN A 44 16.27 -20.20 8.77
N GLY A 45 16.34 -19.42 9.86
CA GLY A 45 15.88 -19.84 11.19
C GLY A 45 14.41 -20.25 11.18
N LEU A 46 13.56 -19.44 10.54
CA LEU A 46 12.12 -19.71 10.42
C LEU A 46 11.83 -20.98 9.60
N ILE A 47 12.46 -21.13 8.42
CA ILE A 47 12.35 -22.36 7.62
C ILE A 47 12.82 -23.58 8.42
N GLY A 48 13.94 -23.44 9.14
CA GLY A 48 14.48 -24.51 9.97
C GLY A 48 13.54 -24.92 11.10
N GLU A 49 12.82 -23.98 11.70
CA GLU A 49 11.80 -24.27 12.72
C GLU A 49 10.64 -25.09 12.13
N HIS A 50 10.12 -24.69 10.98
CA HIS A 50 9.04 -25.42 10.30
C HIS A 50 9.47 -26.83 9.86
N ARG A 51 10.71 -27.00 9.39
CA ARG A 51 11.26 -28.33 9.04
C ARG A 51 11.42 -29.29 10.22
N ARG A 52 11.56 -28.76 11.44
CA ARG A 52 11.72 -29.57 12.66
C ARG A 52 10.39 -29.95 13.30
N LYS A 53 9.26 -29.39 12.84
CA LYS A 53 7.93 -29.77 13.34
C LYS A 53 7.58 -31.18 12.87
N GLU A 54 7.11 -32.01 13.79
CA GLU A 54 6.65 -33.37 13.50
C GLU A 54 5.24 -33.38 12.88
N GLU A 55 4.42 -32.39 13.21
CA GLU A 55 3.08 -32.20 12.64
C GLU A 55 3.13 -31.22 11.47
N GLU A 56 2.44 -31.56 10.38
CA GLU A 56 2.30 -30.71 9.20
C GLU A 56 1.39 -29.53 9.56
N GLY A 57 1.97 -28.34 9.68
CA GLY A 57 1.24 -27.12 10.00
C GLY A 57 0.41 -26.60 8.82
N ASN A 58 -0.47 -25.64 9.08
CA ASN A 58 -1.30 -25.00 8.06
C ASN A 58 -0.84 -23.56 7.75
N THR A 59 0.48 -23.33 7.74
CA THR A 59 1.02 -22.03 7.33
C THR A 59 1.44 -22.05 5.86
N MET A 60 1.56 -20.85 5.27
CA MET A 60 2.13 -20.70 3.92
C MET A 60 3.51 -21.38 3.80
N ILE A 61 4.33 -21.32 4.84
CA ILE A 61 5.66 -21.96 4.86
C ILE A 61 5.53 -23.48 4.80
N ASP A 62 4.60 -24.06 5.57
CA ASP A 62 4.35 -25.50 5.57
C ASP A 62 3.90 -25.97 4.18
N HIS A 63 2.96 -25.24 3.55
CA HIS A 63 2.51 -25.52 2.20
C HIS A 63 3.64 -25.44 1.17
N MET A 64 4.49 -24.42 1.22
CA MET A 64 5.64 -24.30 0.32
C MET A 64 6.69 -25.38 0.56
N LEU A 65 6.92 -25.80 1.81
CA LEU A 65 7.81 -26.92 2.13
C LEU A 65 7.24 -28.27 1.67
N SER A 66 5.92 -28.44 1.70
CA SER A 66 5.25 -29.61 1.13
C SER A 66 5.42 -29.65 -0.39
N LEU A 67 5.21 -28.51 -1.07
CA LEU A 67 5.43 -28.37 -2.51
C LEU A 67 6.91 -28.55 -2.90
N GLN A 68 7.85 -28.18 -2.04
CA GLN A 68 9.28 -28.46 -2.23
C GLN A 68 9.58 -29.96 -2.35
N LYS A 69 8.81 -30.84 -1.71
CA LYS A 69 9.00 -32.30 -1.82
C LYS A 69 8.65 -32.82 -3.22
N SER A 70 7.65 -32.24 -3.88
CA SER A 70 7.19 -32.65 -5.22
C SER A 70 7.86 -31.88 -6.35
N GLN A 71 8.22 -30.61 -6.12
CA GLN A 71 8.82 -29.69 -7.10
C GLN A 71 10.06 -28.98 -6.51
N PRO A 72 11.14 -29.73 -6.19
CA PRO A 72 12.31 -29.17 -5.50
C PRO A 72 13.08 -28.12 -6.31
N GLU A 73 12.99 -28.19 -7.64
CA GLU A 73 13.64 -27.24 -8.56
C GLU A 73 12.96 -25.87 -8.56
N TYR A 74 11.65 -25.83 -8.28
CA TYR A 74 10.85 -24.61 -8.29
C TYR A 74 10.74 -23.97 -6.90
N TYR A 75 10.65 -24.78 -5.84
CA TYR A 75 10.56 -24.30 -4.46
C TYR A 75 11.89 -24.43 -3.73
N ILE A 76 12.96 -23.84 -4.28
CA ILE A 76 14.25 -23.76 -3.58
C ILE A 76 14.15 -22.82 -2.36
N ASP A 77 15.00 -23.05 -1.35
CA ASP A 77 14.97 -22.27 -0.09
C ASP A 77 15.02 -20.76 -0.34
N GLN A 78 15.77 -20.29 -1.33
CA GLN A 78 15.83 -18.86 -1.68
C GLN A 78 14.46 -18.31 -2.12
N ILE A 79 13.70 -19.07 -2.90
CA ILE A 79 12.36 -18.67 -3.35
C ILE A 79 11.39 -18.66 -2.16
N ILE A 80 11.44 -19.68 -1.31
CA ILE A 80 10.61 -19.75 -0.10
C ILE A 80 10.91 -18.55 0.82
N LYS A 81 12.20 -18.28 1.09
CA LYS A 81 12.65 -17.11 1.85
C LYS A 81 12.15 -15.81 1.23
N GLY A 82 12.26 -15.67 -0.08
CA GLY A 82 11.76 -14.51 -0.83
C GLY A 82 10.27 -14.29 -0.62
N HIS A 83 9.45 -15.35 -0.73
CA HIS A 83 8.01 -15.25 -0.51
C HIS A 83 7.66 -14.87 0.93
N ILE A 84 8.34 -15.46 1.91
CA ILE A 84 8.17 -15.10 3.32
C ILE A 84 8.48 -13.61 3.52
N LEU A 85 9.60 -13.14 2.97
CA LEU A 85 10.01 -11.75 3.10
C LEU A 85 8.97 -10.80 2.47
N VAL A 86 8.50 -11.10 1.25
CA VAL A 86 7.50 -10.27 0.55
C VAL A 86 6.20 -10.20 1.33
N LEU A 87 5.68 -11.33 1.85
CA LEU A 87 4.44 -11.30 2.65
C LEU A 87 4.60 -10.48 3.93
N LEU A 88 5.72 -10.64 4.64
CA LEU A 88 5.99 -9.87 5.85
C LEU A 88 6.13 -8.37 5.56
N LEU A 89 6.84 -8.01 4.48
CA LEU A 89 7.04 -6.62 4.10
C LEU A 89 5.73 -5.97 3.65
N ALA A 90 5.06 -6.58 2.68
CA ALA A 90 3.85 -6.04 2.09
C ALA A 90 2.68 -5.99 3.09
N GLY A 91 2.52 -6.99 3.97
CA GLY A 91 1.39 -7.07 4.89
C GLY A 91 1.52 -6.23 6.16
N THR A 92 2.74 -5.93 6.61
CA THR A 92 2.94 -5.25 7.90
C THR A 92 2.92 -3.73 7.77
N ASP A 93 3.78 -3.17 6.93
CA ASP A 93 3.99 -1.72 6.90
C ASP A 93 2.80 -0.98 6.27
N THR A 94 2.32 -1.50 5.13
CA THR A 94 1.16 -0.92 4.43
C THR A 94 -0.08 -0.85 5.34
N LEU A 95 -0.35 -1.91 6.11
CA LEU A 95 -1.46 -1.96 7.05
C LEU A 95 -1.26 -0.99 8.20
N ALA A 96 -0.04 -0.90 8.75
CA ALA A 96 0.27 0.04 9.82
C ALA A 96 0.04 1.49 9.39
N VAL A 97 0.55 1.89 8.22
CA VAL A 97 0.37 3.23 7.65
C VAL A 97 -1.12 3.52 7.41
N ILE A 98 -1.85 2.56 6.85
CA ILE A 98 -3.30 2.66 6.62
C ILE A 98 -4.05 2.88 7.93
N LEU A 99 -3.75 2.09 8.97
CA LEU A 99 -4.42 2.21 10.28
C LEU A 99 -4.08 3.53 10.96
N GLU A 100 -2.83 3.98 10.88
CA GLU A 100 -2.40 5.28 11.42
C GLU A 100 -3.18 6.43 10.78
N TRP A 101 -3.25 6.46 9.45
CA TRP A 101 -4.05 7.46 8.74
C TRP A 101 -5.54 7.34 9.02
N ALA A 102 -6.09 6.12 9.09
CA ALA A 102 -7.50 5.91 9.41
C ALA A 102 -7.85 6.47 10.79
N MET A 103 -7.06 6.14 11.82
CA MET A 103 -7.26 6.64 13.18
C MET A 103 -7.09 8.16 13.25
N SER A 104 -6.04 8.71 12.63
CA SER A 104 -5.82 10.15 12.58
C SER A 104 -6.99 10.89 11.93
N ASN A 105 -7.51 10.40 10.80
CA ASN A 105 -8.66 11.01 10.14
C ASN A 105 -9.94 10.89 10.98
N LEU A 106 -10.21 9.74 11.60
CA LEU A 106 -11.40 9.54 12.42
C LEU A 106 -11.40 10.43 13.67
N LEU A 107 -10.26 10.59 14.33
CA LEU A 107 -10.13 11.46 15.51
C LEU A 107 -10.31 12.94 15.17
N ASN A 108 -9.90 13.35 13.97
CA ASN A 108 -10.12 14.72 13.46
C ASN A 108 -11.54 14.94 12.92
N HIS A 109 -12.35 13.89 12.74
CA HIS A 109 -13.75 13.99 12.28
C HIS A 109 -14.72 13.26 13.24
N PRO A 110 -14.99 13.81 14.45
CA PRO A 110 -15.79 13.14 15.48
C PRO A 110 -17.18 12.72 15.03
N ASN A 111 -17.82 13.50 14.15
CA ASN A 111 -19.13 13.19 13.60
C ASN A 111 -19.11 11.93 12.71
N VAL A 112 -18.03 11.72 11.95
CA VAL A 112 -17.84 10.51 11.12
C VAL A 112 -17.60 9.30 12.02
N LEU A 113 -16.73 9.44 13.03
CA LEU A 113 -16.47 8.39 14.03
C LEU A 113 -17.74 7.98 14.78
N LYS A 114 -18.57 8.95 15.19
CA LYS A 114 -19.85 8.69 15.86
C LYS A 114 -20.78 7.86 14.98
N LYS A 115 -20.96 8.25 13.71
CA LYS A 115 -21.79 7.51 12.75
C LYS A 115 -21.28 6.09 12.51
N ALA A 116 -19.96 5.91 12.41
CA ALA A 116 -19.36 4.58 12.27
C ALA A 116 -19.63 3.68 13.48
N ARG A 117 -19.54 4.25 14.69
CA ARG A 117 -19.90 3.53 15.92
C ARG A 117 -21.38 3.16 15.96
N GLU A 118 -22.25 4.10 15.60
CA GLU A 118 -23.70 3.85 15.52
C GLU A 118 -24.04 2.73 14.51
N GLU A 119 -23.36 2.67 13.36
CA GLU A 119 -23.53 1.55 12.41
C GLU A 119 -23.14 0.21 13.04
N VAL A 120 -21.98 0.13 13.68
CA VAL A 120 -21.50 -1.09 14.33
C VAL A 120 -22.46 -1.53 15.44
N ASP A 121 -22.85 -0.60 16.32
CA ASP A 121 -23.78 -0.87 17.43
C ASP A 121 -25.14 -1.36 16.92
N ASN A 122 -25.66 -0.78 15.83
CA ASN A 122 -26.96 -1.16 15.28
C ASN A 122 -26.93 -2.50 14.53
N GLN A 123 -25.86 -2.81 13.79
CA GLN A 123 -25.79 -4.00 12.94
C GLN A 123 -25.29 -5.25 13.70
N ILE A 124 -24.47 -5.06 14.73
CA ILE A 124 -23.79 -6.15 15.44
C ILE A 124 -24.22 -6.22 16.92
N GLY A 125 -24.51 -5.07 17.52
CA GLY A 125 -24.73 -4.94 18.97
C GLY A 125 -23.42 -4.79 19.74
N GLN A 126 -23.52 -4.42 21.02
CA GLN A 126 -22.36 -4.10 21.86
C GLN A 126 -21.73 -5.33 22.55
N GLU A 127 -22.42 -6.47 22.57
CA GLU A 127 -21.99 -7.67 23.32
C GLU A 127 -21.23 -8.70 22.47
N LYS A 128 -21.19 -8.52 21.14
CA LYS A 128 -20.61 -9.51 20.21
C LYS A 128 -19.36 -8.97 19.53
N LEU A 129 -18.38 -9.85 19.34
CA LEU A 129 -17.22 -9.54 18.52
C LEU A 129 -17.60 -9.51 17.04
N ILE A 130 -16.86 -8.71 16.27
CA ILE A 130 -17.04 -8.63 14.82
C ILE A 130 -16.46 -9.89 14.17
N GLU A 131 -17.26 -10.53 13.32
CA GLU A 131 -16.85 -11.64 12.46
C GLU A 131 -16.79 -11.18 11.00
N GLU A 132 -16.04 -11.90 10.18
CA GLU A 132 -15.88 -11.59 8.74
C GLU A 132 -17.22 -11.53 8.00
N SER A 133 -18.16 -12.41 8.35
CA SER A 133 -19.51 -12.44 7.79
C SER A 133 -20.30 -11.13 8.01
N ASN A 134 -19.99 -10.40 9.08
CA ASN A 134 -20.65 -9.13 9.42
C ASN A 134 -20.14 -7.96 8.58
N ILE A 135 -18.97 -8.07 7.93
CA ILE A 135 -18.37 -6.97 7.16
C ILE A 135 -19.32 -6.48 6.07
N SER A 136 -20.07 -7.39 5.44
CA SER A 136 -21.09 -7.08 4.43
C SER A 136 -22.20 -6.13 4.91
N LYS A 137 -22.43 -6.03 6.22
CA LYS A 137 -23.47 -5.16 6.81
C LYS A 137 -22.94 -3.75 7.12
N LEU A 138 -21.62 -3.58 7.27
CA LEU A 138 -20.96 -2.34 7.70
C LEU A 138 -20.59 -1.44 6.51
N HIS A 139 -21.60 -0.97 5.78
CA HIS A 139 -21.43 -0.24 4.54
C HIS A 139 -20.73 1.11 4.75
N TYR A 140 -21.09 1.84 5.80
CA TYR A 140 -20.49 3.13 6.13
C TYR A 140 -19.02 2.97 6.52
N LEU A 141 -18.68 1.92 7.29
CA LEU A 141 -17.28 1.59 7.59
C LEU A 141 -16.48 1.25 6.32
N GLN A 142 -17.05 0.48 5.39
CA GLN A 142 -16.42 0.22 4.09
C GLN A 142 -16.19 1.50 3.28
N CYS A 143 -17.13 2.44 3.30
CA CYS A 143 -16.97 3.75 2.68
C CYS A 143 -15.82 4.55 3.32
N ILE A 144 -15.68 4.51 4.65
CA ILE A 144 -14.56 5.16 5.35
C ILE A 144 -13.22 4.57 4.90
N ILE A 145 -13.11 3.23 4.84
CA ILE A 145 -11.89 2.55 4.41
C ILE A 145 -11.56 2.93 2.95
N SER A 146 -12.57 2.90 2.07
CA SER A 146 -12.40 3.26 0.65
C SER A 146 -11.93 4.71 0.49
N GLU A 147 -12.53 5.64 1.23
CA GLU A 147 -12.16 7.05 1.18
C GLU A 147 -10.77 7.30 1.77
N MET A 148 -10.41 6.59 2.84
CA MET A 148 -9.07 6.64 3.41
C MET A 148 -8.02 6.15 2.40
N LEU A 149 -8.25 5.03 1.70
CA LEU A 149 -7.33 4.53 0.67
C LEU A 149 -7.22 5.50 -0.52
N ARG A 150 -8.31 6.19 -0.88
CA ARG A 150 -8.29 7.24 -1.92
C ARG A 150 -7.43 8.43 -1.49
N LEU A 151 -7.63 8.92 -0.25
CA LEU A 151 -6.92 10.08 0.29
C LEU A 151 -5.48 9.77 0.69
N LYS A 152 -5.19 8.59 1.22
CA LYS A 152 -3.90 8.21 1.80
C LYS A 152 -3.48 6.82 1.28
N PRO A 153 -3.22 6.69 -0.04
CA PRO A 153 -2.74 5.42 -0.57
C PRO A 153 -1.37 5.09 0.04
N ALA A 154 -1.19 3.86 0.52
CA ALA A 154 0.09 3.40 1.09
C ALA A 154 1.24 3.48 0.07
N ALA A 155 0.94 3.26 -1.23
CA ALA A 155 1.88 3.42 -2.33
C ALA A 155 1.36 4.46 -3.35
N PRO A 156 1.64 5.77 -3.17
CA PRO A 156 1.16 6.85 -4.04
C PRO A 156 1.52 6.72 -5.52
N LEU A 157 2.66 6.08 -5.84
CA LEU A 157 3.15 5.84 -7.20
C LEU A 157 3.08 4.36 -7.62
N LEU A 158 2.39 3.53 -6.83
CA LEU A 158 2.41 2.07 -6.91
C LEU A 158 3.84 1.50 -6.91
N VAL A 159 3.97 0.19 -7.18
CA VAL A 159 5.27 -0.45 -7.41
C VAL A 159 5.72 -0.07 -8.83
N PRO A 160 6.99 0.29 -9.06
CA PRO A 160 7.49 0.56 -10.40
C PRO A 160 7.29 -0.63 -11.34
N HIS A 161 6.80 -0.34 -12.54
CA HIS A 161 6.69 -1.31 -13.64
C HIS A 161 7.83 -1.09 -14.63
N MET A 162 8.08 -2.10 -15.47
CA MET A 162 9.03 -2.01 -16.58
C MET A 162 8.42 -2.65 -17.82
N SER A 163 8.58 -2.01 -18.99
CA SER A 163 8.14 -2.59 -20.27
C SER A 163 8.94 -3.86 -20.58
N SER A 164 8.23 -4.99 -20.72
CA SER A 164 8.83 -6.29 -21.04
C SER A 164 9.09 -6.50 -22.53
N ALA A 165 8.58 -5.60 -23.37
CA ALA A 165 8.77 -5.51 -24.81
C ALA A 165 8.43 -4.08 -25.26
N ASP A 166 8.78 -3.74 -26.50
CA ASP A 166 8.31 -2.51 -27.14
C ASP A 166 6.77 -2.51 -27.17
N CYS A 167 6.14 -1.45 -26.68
CA CYS A 167 4.68 -1.34 -26.61
C CYS A 167 4.19 0.09 -26.85
N THR A 168 2.92 0.25 -27.20
CA THR A 168 2.31 1.57 -27.39
C THR A 168 1.21 1.77 -26.34
N ILE A 169 1.27 2.86 -25.58
CA ILE A 169 0.27 3.21 -24.56
C ILE A 169 -0.30 4.59 -24.90
N ALA A 170 -1.62 4.67 -25.05
CA ALA A 170 -2.32 5.91 -25.40
C ALA A 170 -1.76 6.65 -26.63
N GLY A 171 -1.24 5.89 -27.61
CA GLY A 171 -0.65 6.43 -28.84
C GLY A 171 0.82 6.86 -28.74
N TYR A 172 1.48 6.59 -27.61
CA TYR A 172 2.92 6.83 -27.41
C TYR A 172 3.69 5.52 -27.41
N ASP A 173 4.84 5.48 -28.08
CA ASP A 173 5.69 4.30 -28.15
C ASP A 173 6.67 4.24 -26.97
N PHE A 174 6.72 3.08 -26.32
CA PHE A 174 7.56 2.76 -25.18
C PHE A 174 8.47 1.59 -25.56
N PRO A 175 9.78 1.85 -25.77
CA PRO A 175 10.76 0.79 -25.93
C PRO A 175 10.82 -0.16 -24.73
N HIS A 176 11.30 -1.37 -24.96
CA HIS A 176 11.66 -2.34 -23.93
C HIS A 176 12.58 -1.73 -22.87
N GLY A 177 12.33 -2.03 -21.59
CA GLY A 177 13.17 -1.65 -20.46
C GLY A 177 12.91 -0.24 -19.90
N ILE A 178 11.83 0.44 -20.33
CA ILE A 178 11.42 1.73 -19.75
C ILE A 178 10.68 1.49 -18.43
N MET A 179 11.10 2.22 -17.39
CA MET A 179 10.41 2.27 -16.11
C MET A 179 9.12 3.09 -16.22
N LEU A 180 8.04 2.55 -15.69
CA LEU A 180 6.70 3.15 -15.66
C LEU A 180 6.27 3.32 -14.21
N LEU A 181 5.89 4.55 -13.84
CA LEU A 181 5.36 4.88 -12.51
C LEU A 181 3.91 5.30 -12.64
N VAL A 182 3.02 4.65 -11.88
CA VAL A 182 1.58 4.92 -11.94
C VAL A 182 1.19 5.85 -10.80
N ASN A 183 0.84 7.09 -11.11
CA ASN A 183 0.51 8.08 -10.09
C ASN A 183 -0.92 7.90 -9.54
N ALA A 184 -1.11 6.86 -8.73
CA ALA A 184 -2.37 6.56 -8.05
C ALA A 184 -2.87 7.75 -7.21
N TRP A 185 -1.96 8.50 -6.57
CA TRP A 185 -2.32 9.69 -5.78
C TRP A 185 -3.04 10.76 -6.61
N ALA A 186 -2.54 11.04 -7.82
CA ALA A 186 -3.13 12.00 -8.74
C ALA A 186 -4.44 11.46 -9.33
N MET A 187 -4.48 10.19 -9.74
CA MET A 187 -5.68 9.55 -10.27
C MET A 187 -6.83 9.59 -9.26
N HIS A 188 -6.54 9.29 -7.99
CA HIS A 188 -7.50 9.35 -6.88
C HIS A 188 -8.03 10.77 -6.59
N ARG A 189 -7.47 11.81 -7.22
CA ARG A 189 -7.86 13.21 -7.05
C ARG A 189 -8.31 13.91 -8.33
N ASP A 190 -8.33 13.19 -9.46
CA ASP A 190 -8.61 13.80 -10.75
C ASP A 190 -10.04 14.37 -10.80
N SER A 191 -10.16 15.65 -11.10
CA SER A 191 -11.44 16.36 -11.32
C SER A 191 -12.30 15.77 -12.45
N LYS A 192 -11.70 15.00 -13.37
CA LYS A 192 -12.42 14.25 -14.42
C LYS A 192 -13.07 12.99 -13.89
N CYS A 193 -12.53 12.43 -12.80
CA CYS A 193 -13.02 11.23 -12.13
C CYS A 193 -13.96 11.60 -10.98
N PHE A 194 -13.69 12.72 -10.29
CA PHE A 194 -14.42 13.14 -9.10
C PHE A 194 -15.03 14.54 -9.27
N GLU A 195 -16.28 14.68 -8.84
CA GLU A 195 -16.91 15.98 -8.59
C GLU A 195 -16.47 16.49 -7.22
N TRP A 196 -16.04 17.74 -7.18
CA TRP A 196 -15.55 18.40 -5.98
C TRP A 196 -16.44 19.59 -5.65
N GLU A 197 -16.92 19.64 -4.41
CA GLU A 197 -17.74 20.74 -3.90
C GLU A 197 -17.09 21.32 -2.64
N ARG A 198 -17.22 22.63 -2.44
CA ARG A 198 -16.73 23.27 -1.22
C ARG A 198 -17.56 22.81 -0.02
N VAL A 199 -16.90 22.71 1.14
CA VAL A 199 -17.59 22.43 2.41
C VAL A 199 -18.37 23.67 2.88
N THR A 200 -17.77 24.86 2.70
CA THR A 200 -18.33 26.17 3.09
C THR A 200 -18.20 27.18 1.94
N GLU A 201 -19.02 28.23 1.98
CA GLU A 201 -18.93 29.36 1.04
C GLU A 201 -17.88 30.40 1.44
N GLU A 202 -17.28 30.25 2.62
CA GLU A 202 -16.28 31.16 3.17
C GLU A 202 -15.03 31.22 2.28
N GLU A 203 -14.35 32.37 2.31
CA GLU A 203 -13.08 32.51 1.62
C GLU A 203 -12.05 31.59 2.26
N VAL A 204 -11.28 30.92 1.39
CA VAL A 204 -10.26 29.97 1.82
C VAL A 204 -9.10 30.75 2.41
N ASP A 205 -8.80 30.52 3.69
CA ASP A 205 -7.60 31.05 4.31
C ASP A 205 -6.34 30.50 3.61
N MET A 206 -5.51 31.40 3.10
CA MET A 206 -4.26 31.10 2.40
C MET A 206 -3.03 31.24 3.32
N THR A 207 -3.23 31.54 4.60
CA THR A 207 -2.16 31.65 5.59
C THR A 207 -1.32 30.37 5.59
N GLU A 208 0.01 30.51 5.53
CA GLU A 208 0.93 29.39 5.55
C GLU A 208 1.08 28.83 6.97
N GLY A 209 1.14 27.51 7.07
CA GLY A 209 1.43 26.80 8.31
C GLY A 209 2.93 26.81 8.62
N ASN A 210 3.27 26.67 9.90
CA ASN A 210 4.68 26.62 10.33
C ASN A 210 5.33 25.30 9.89
N GLY A 211 6.43 25.36 9.13
CA GLY A 211 7.19 24.19 8.71
C GLY A 211 8.18 24.49 7.58
N ILE A 212 8.92 23.46 7.14
CA ILE A 212 9.84 23.56 5.98
C ILE A 212 9.05 23.50 4.66
N THR A 213 7.84 22.94 4.68
CA THR A 213 6.93 22.87 3.53
C THR A 213 5.90 24.01 3.60
N MET A 214 5.64 24.68 2.46
CA MET A 214 4.59 25.71 2.32
C MET A 214 3.17 25.10 2.33
N SER A 215 2.83 24.38 3.39
CA SER A 215 1.47 23.87 3.62
C SER A 215 0.58 24.98 4.17
N LYS A 216 -0.73 24.91 3.91
CA LYS A 216 -1.69 25.85 4.52
C LYS A 216 -1.81 25.64 6.03
N ALA A 217 -2.03 26.73 6.76
CA ALA A 217 -2.28 26.73 8.20
C ALA A 217 -3.56 25.95 8.54
N VAL A 218 -4.60 26.12 7.73
CA VAL A 218 -5.81 25.30 7.76
C VAL A 218 -5.85 24.42 6.50
N PRO A 219 -5.89 23.08 6.65
CA PRO A 219 -6.01 22.18 5.50
C PRO A 219 -7.26 22.47 4.67
N LEU A 220 -7.14 22.30 3.35
CA LEU A 220 -8.27 22.39 2.45
C LEU A 220 -9.17 21.17 2.59
N GLU A 221 -10.45 21.42 2.85
CA GLU A 221 -11.49 20.39 2.84
C GLU A 221 -12.46 20.62 1.67
N ALA A 222 -12.84 19.52 1.02
CA ALA A 222 -13.81 19.51 -0.07
C ALA A 222 -14.63 18.22 -0.01
N LYS A 223 -15.91 18.32 -0.34
CA LYS A 223 -16.75 17.14 -0.59
C LYS A 223 -16.38 16.56 -1.94
N CYS A 224 -16.32 15.24 -2.01
CA CYS A 224 -15.90 14.50 -3.18
C CYS A 224 -16.97 13.46 -3.53
N LYS A 225 -17.37 13.39 -4.80
CA LYS A 225 -18.29 12.37 -5.32
C LYS A 225 -17.72 11.75 -6.60
N ALA A 226 -17.72 10.43 -6.68
CA ALA A 226 -17.31 9.73 -7.90
C ALA A 226 -18.27 10.05 -9.05
N ARG A 227 -17.72 10.39 -10.23
CA ARG A 227 -18.51 10.60 -11.46
C ARG A 227 -18.89 9.26 -12.07
N LEU A 228 -19.99 9.25 -12.82
CA LEU A 228 -20.47 8.07 -13.55
C LEU A 228 -19.44 7.49 -14.54
N VAL A 229 -18.50 8.30 -15.03
CA VAL A 229 -17.43 7.84 -15.93
C VAL A 229 -16.52 6.80 -15.27
N ILE A 230 -16.29 6.89 -13.96
CA ILE A 230 -15.48 5.89 -13.23
C ILE A 230 -16.14 4.51 -13.33
N HIS A 231 -17.47 4.44 -13.20
CA HIS A 231 -18.17 3.17 -13.32
C HIS A 231 -17.95 2.53 -14.69
N LYS A 232 -17.99 3.32 -15.78
CA LYS A 232 -17.71 2.78 -17.12
C LYS A 232 -16.28 2.25 -17.24
N VAL A 233 -15.30 3.02 -16.79
CA VAL A 233 -13.87 2.64 -16.87
C VAL A 233 -13.59 1.36 -16.07
N LEU A 234 -14.17 1.21 -14.87
CA LEU A 234 -13.93 0.04 -14.02
C LEU A 234 -14.65 -1.21 -14.53
N TYR A 235 -15.86 -1.10 -15.07
CA TYR A 235 -16.61 -2.26 -15.55
C TYR A 235 -16.21 -2.69 -16.97
N GLU A 236 -15.95 -1.77 -17.91
CA GLU A 236 -15.50 -2.12 -19.27
C GLU A 236 -14.07 -2.68 -19.30
N SER A 237 -13.26 -2.38 -18.27
CA SER A 237 -11.92 -2.95 -18.11
C SER A 237 -11.92 -4.41 -17.65
N ILE A 238 -12.96 -4.86 -16.94
CA ILE A 238 -13.04 -6.24 -16.43
C ILE A 238 -13.46 -7.20 -17.55
N ASP A 239 -14.22 -6.72 -18.53
CA ASP A 239 -14.67 -7.52 -19.66
C ASP A 239 -13.62 -7.69 -20.78
N ASN A 240 -12.47 -7.00 -20.67
CA ASN A 240 -11.40 -6.98 -21.68
C ASN A 240 -10.06 -7.57 -21.17
N VAL A 241 -10.06 -8.28 -20.04
CA VAL A 241 -8.91 -9.05 -19.51
C VAL A 241 -9.27 -10.53 -19.49
#